data_AF-A0A967TZ36-F1
#
_entry.id   AF-A0A967TZ36-F1
#
_cell.length_a   1.000
_cell.length_b   1.000
_cell.length_c   1.000
_cell.angle_alpha   90.00
_cell.angle_beta   90.00
_cell.angle_gamma   90.00
#
_symmetry.space_group_name_H-M   'P 1'
#
loop_
_entity.id
_entity.type
_entity.pdbx_description
1 polymer ?
#
loop_
_entity_poly.entity_id
_entity_poly.type
_entity_poly.pdbx_seq_one_letter_code
_entity_poly.pdbx_strand_id
1 'polypeptide(L)' 'PVVSTRHGPLITTPMPPPFDKMAFRWAGKESGYGELTGFSLMMNATTLADWKHACSYMSVIAQNFVFA' A
#
# COMPACT_ATOMS: atom_id res chain seq x y z
N PRO A 1 -24.04 6.48 -5.24
CA PRO A 1 -23.08 7.20 -4.36
C PRO A 1 -22.19 6.17 -3.66
N VAL A 2 -20.90 6.47 -3.46
CA VAL A 2 -20.00 5.58 -2.70
C VAL A 2 -20.36 5.70 -1.22
N VAL A 3 -20.67 4.58 -0.57
CA VAL A 3 -20.95 4.51 0.87
C VAL A 3 -19.66 4.09 1.58
N SER A 4 -19.16 4.94 2.47
CA SER A 4 -17.90 4.70 3.18
C SER A 4 -18.12 4.61 4.69
N THR A 5 -17.29 3.80 5.34
CA THR A 5 -17.20 3.67 6.80
C THR A 5 -15.89 4.29 7.29
N ARG A 6 -15.66 4.29 8.61
CA ARG A 6 -14.35 4.67 9.19
C ARG A 6 -13.18 3.79 8.73
N HIS A 7 -13.46 2.62 8.16
CA HIS A 7 -12.46 1.66 7.70
C HIS A 7 -12.21 1.71 6.19
N GLY A 8 -13.04 2.45 5.43
CA GLY A 8 -12.96 2.50 3.97
C GLY A 8 -14.31 2.27 3.29
N PRO A 9 -14.34 2.19 1.94
CA PRO A 9 -15.56 1.98 1.17
C PRO A 9 -16.20 0.63 1.47
N LEU A 10 -17.53 0.62 1.45
CA LEU A 10 -18.29 -0.62 1.55
C LEU A 10 -18.29 -1.33 0.20
N ILE A 11 -18.00 -2.63 0.21
CA ILE A 11 -18.09 -3.52 -0.94
C ILE A 11 -19.15 -4.59 -0.70
N THR A 12 -19.82 -5.00 -1.77
CA THR A 12 -20.74 -6.14 -1.76
C THR A 12 -19.95 -7.42 -2.02
N THR A 13 -20.28 -8.49 -1.30
CA THR A 13 -19.71 -9.83 -1.54
C THR A 13 -20.84 -10.79 -1.93
N PRO A 14 -20.52 -11.92 -2.58
CA PRO A 14 -21.53 -12.95 -2.90
C PRO A 14 -21.94 -13.81 -1.69
N MET A 15 -21.40 -13.55 -0.49
CA MET A 15 -21.68 -14.34 0.70
C MET A 15 -23.05 -14.00 1.31
N PRO A 16 -23.69 -14.94 2.03
CA PRO A 16 -24.93 -14.65 2.75
C PRO A 16 -24.71 -13.67 3.92
N PRO A 17 -25.78 -13.00 4.40
CA PRO A 17 -25.70 -12.12 5.57
C PRO A 17 -25.11 -12.83 6.80
N PRO A 18 -24.27 -12.14 7.61
CA PRO A 18 -23.96 -10.70 7.56
C PRO A 18 -22.72 -10.36 6.70
N PHE A 19 -22.20 -11.32 5.92
CA PHE A 19 -20.96 -11.16 5.16
C PHE A 19 -21.18 -10.62 3.74
N ASP A 20 -22.44 -10.35 3.36
CA ASP A 20 -22.85 -9.76 2.08
C ASP A 20 -22.27 -8.35 1.87
N LYS A 21 -21.82 -7.69 2.95
CA LYS A 21 -21.20 -6.37 2.94
C LYS A 21 -19.94 -6.34 3.82
N MET A 22 -18.86 -5.80 3.28
CA MET A 22 -17.60 -5.63 4.00
C MET A 22 -17.00 -4.25 3.76
N ALA A 23 -16.29 -3.70 4.75
CA ALA A 23 -15.50 -2.50 4.55
C ALA A 23 -14.11 -2.89 4.01
N PHE A 24 -13.73 -2.34 2.86
CA PHE A 24 -12.41 -2.54 2.29
C PHE A 24 -11.45 -1.50 2.84
N ARG A 25 -10.50 -1.93 3.68
CA ARG A 25 -9.39 -1.08 4.14
C ARG A 25 -8.13 -1.42 3.39
N TRP A 26 -7.61 -0.48 2.62
CA TRP A 26 -6.32 -0.64 1.98
C TRP A 26 -5.20 -0.45 2.99
N ALA A 27 -4.25 -1.40 3.03
CA ALA A 27 -3.15 -1.40 3.99
C ALA A 27 -1.97 -0.50 3.59
N GLY A 28 -2.03 0.14 2.41
CA GLY A 28 -1.03 1.13 2.01
C GLY A 28 -0.95 2.26 3.04
N LYS A 29 0.25 2.74 3.35
CA LYS A 29 0.43 3.83 4.31
C LYS A 29 -0.31 5.06 3.77
N GLU A 30 -1.42 5.43 4.42
CA GLU A 30 -2.32 6.51 4.00
C GLU A 30 -1.65 7.90 3.93
N SER A 31 -0.38 8.02 4.34
CA SER A 31 0.41 9.27 4.36
C SER A 31 0.96 9.72 2.99
N GLY A 32 0.37 9.26 1.89
CA GLY A 32 0.28 10.02 0.64
C GLY A 32 1.47 9.99 -0.33
N TYR A 33 2.73 9.77 0.09
CA TYR A 33 3.86 9.89 -0.85
C TYR A 33 5.08 9.00 -0.55
N GLY A 34 4.95 7.99 0.32
CA GLY A 34 6.07 7.13 0.69
C GLY A 34 6.78 6.56 -0.54
N GLU A 35 6.01 6.09 -1.51
CA GLU A 35 6.52 5.46 -2.72
C GLU A 35 7.25 6.45 -3.63
N LEU A 36 6.80 7.71 -3.71
CA LEU A 36 7.53 8.73 -4.50
C LEU A 36 8.90 9.01 -3.89
N THR A 37 8.97 9.15 -2.56
CA THR A 37 10.24 9.31 -1.84
C THR A 37 11.10 8.06 -2.03
N GLY A 38 10.52 6.87 -1.84
CA GLY A 38 11.20 5.58 -2.01
C GLY A 38 11.79 5.41 -3.40
N PHE A 39 11.03 5.69 -4.46
CA PHE A 39 11.53 5.59 -5.84
C PHE A 39 12.64 6.60 -6.11
N SER A 40 12.49 7.84 -5.64
CA SER A 40 13.51 8.89 -5.79
C SER A 40 14.83 8.51 -5.11
N LEU A 41 14.76 7.93 -3.91
CA LEU A 41 15.94 7.44 -3.17
C LEU A 41 16.54 6.21 -3.84
N MET A 42 15.71 5.26 -4.29
CA MET A 42 16.16 4.03 -4.94
C MET A 42 16.95 4.30 -6.22
N MET A 43 16.52 5.28 -7.03
CA MET A 43 17.21 5.68 -8.26
C MET A 43 18.61 6.28 -8.02
N ASN A 44 18.89 6.76 -6.81
CA ASN A 44 20.17 7.34 -6.42
C ASN A 44 21.00 6.42 -5.50
N ALA A 45 20.49 5.23 -5.17
CA ALA A 45 21.17 4.30 -4.28
C ALA A 45 22.40 3.70 -4.96
N THR A 46 23.57 3.85 -4.34
CA THR A 46 24.83 3.24 -4.82
C THR A 46 25.26 2.05 -3.97
N THR A 47 24.61 1.86 -2.82
CA THR A 47 24.88 0.74 -1.91
C THR A 47 23.61 -0.04 -1.60
N LEU A 48 23.77 -1.30 -1.21
CA LEU A 48 22.67 -2.14 -0.71
C LEU A 48 21.97 -1.50 0.52
N ALA A 49 22.71 -0.76 1.35
CA ALA A 49 22.14 -0.11 2.52
C ALA A 49 21.20 1.04 2.12
N ASP A 50 21.61 1.89 1.19
CA ASP A 50 20.78 2.99 0.67
C ASP A 50 19.53 2.45 -0.01
N TRP A 51 19.69 1.37 -0.78
CA TRP A 51 18.58 0.73 -1.46
C TRP A 51 17.58 0.10 -0.48
N LYS A 52 18.05 -0.55 0.60
CA LYS A 52 17.18 -1.07 1.68
C LYS A 52 16.44 0.06 2.40
N HIS A 53 17.12 1.17 2.65
CA HIS A 53 16.49 2.35 3.23
C HIS A 53 15.39 2.91 2.32
N ALA A 54 15.65 3.03 1.02
CA ALA A 54 14.66 3.44 0.03
C ALA A 54 13.43 2.50 0.00
N CYS A 55 13.65 1.18 0.09
CA CYS A 55 12.57 0.19 0.15
C CYS A 55 11.68 0.32 1.39
N SER A 56 12.17 0.88 2.51
CA SER A 56 11.36 1.09 3.72
C SER A 56 10.20 2.07 3.52
N TYR A 57 10.24 2.84 2.43
CA TYR A 57 9.16 3.74 2.03
C TYR A 57 8.13 3.09 1.08
N MET A 58 8.38 1.87 0.58
CA MET A 58 7.49 1.14 -0.34
C MET A 58 6.40 0.38 0.44
N SER A 59 5.31 1.08 0.76
CA SER A 59 4.25 0.60 1.66
C SER A 59 2.93 0.27 0.96
N VAL A 60 2.73 0.79 -0.25
CA VAL A 60 1.54 0.64 -1.10
C VAL A 60 1.71 -0.53 -2.07
N ILE A 61 2.92 -0.72 -2.58
CA ILE A 61 3.19 -1.69 -3.63
C ILE A 61 3.55 -3.04 -3.00
N ALA A 62 2.71 -4.04 -3.21
CA ALA A 62 2.98 -5.42 -2.82
C ALA A 62 3.91 -6.10 -3.84
N GLN A 63 5.21 -5.83 -3.76
CA GLN A 63 6.23 -6.41 -4.64
C GLN A 63 7.47 -6.86 -3.87
N ASN A 64 8.11 -7.91 -4.38
CA ASN A 64 9.46 -8.28 -3.96
C ASN A 64 10.46 -7.43 -4.75
N PHE A 65 11.21 -6.60 -4.04
CA PHE A 65 12.32 -5.85 -4.61
C PHE A 65 13.59 -6.70 -4.51
N VAL A 66 14.39 -6.74 -5.58
CA VAL A 66 15.64 -7.50 -5.65
C VAL A 66 16.76 -6.56 -6.08
N PHE A 67 17.89 -6.59 -5.35
CA PHE A 67 19.11 -5.84 -5.64
C PHE A 67 20.21 -6.81 -6.09
N ALA A 68 20.98 -6.44 -7.12
CA ALA A 68 22.05 -7.24 -7.70
C ALA A 68 23.38 -6.47 -7.68
#